data_AF-A0A074WDV4-F1
#
_entry.id   AF-A0A074WDV4-F1
#
_cell.length_a   1.000
_cell.length_b   1.000
_cell.length_c   1.000
_cell.angle_alpha   90.00
_cell.angle_beta   90.00
_cell.angle_gamma   90.00
#
_symmetry.space_group_name_H-M   'P 1'
#
loop_
_entity.id
_entity.type
_entity.pdbx_description
1 polymer ?
#
loop_
_entity_poly.entity_id
_entity_poly.type
_entity_poly.pdbx_seq_one_letter_code
_entity_poly.pdbx_strand_id
1 'polypeptide(L)'
;MQLLKLFMAILSVAARLQATHTLLPPSEMHPIEPPDLDWHLAVFTPPDEYLVYLKPGYTISQHLQTIGKDLSPHIRRHWEDFEIFERAHYIIYLPDQTYLDLIRRDPEVSLVIQNAEYQAISDPVPEELERGPNVPKHDEL
;
A
#
# COMPACT_ATOMS: atom_id res chain seq x y z
N MET A 1 -10.45 52.04 -18.51
CA MET A 1 -10.22 52.50 -17.11
C MET A 1 -11.06 51.78 -16.03
N GLN A 2 -12.04 50.93 -16.36
CA GLN A 2 -12.81 50.16 -15.35
C GLN A 2 -12.17 48.81 -14.99
N LEU A 3 -11.37 48.20 -15.88
CA LEU A 3 -10.73 46.89 -15.64
C LEU A 3 -9.65 46.91 -14.53
N LEU A 4 -8.94 48.04 -14.37
CA LEU A 4 -7.88 48.19 -13.37
C LEU A 4 -8.43 48.23 -11.93
N LYS A 5 -9.69 48.66 -11.74
CA LYS A 5 -10.34 48.69 -10.42
C LYS A 5 -10.75 47.30 -9.93
N LEU A 6 -11.06 46.37 -10.85
CA LEU A 6 -11.45 45.00 -10.49
C LEU A 6 -10.24 44.16 -10.02
N PHE A 7 -9.06 44.39 -10.62
CA PHE A 7 -7.84 43.65 -10.27
C PHE A 7 -7.30 44.04 -8.88
N MET A 8 -7.42 45.32 -8.49
CA MET A 8 -7.00 45.78 -7.15
C MET A 8 -7.92 45.30 -6.02
N ALA A 9 -9.21 45.02 -6.31
CA ALA A 9 -10.12 44.44 -5.32
C ALA A 9 -9.75 42.98 -4.99
N ILE A 10 -9.31 42.20 -5.98
CA ILE A 10 -8.96 40.77 -5.79
C ILE A 10 -7.67 40.63 -4.96
N LEU A 11 -6.69 41.53 -5.12
CA LEU A 11 -5.47 41.52 -4.29
C LEU A 11 -5.73 41.81 -2.81
N SER A 12 -6.80 42.55 -2.48
CA SER A 12 -7.09 42.93 -1.08
C SER A 12 -7.66 41.79 -0.22
N VAL A 13 -8.17 40.71 -0.83
CA VAL A 13 -8.67 39.53 -0.10
C VAL A 13 -7.54 38.55 0.23
N ALA A 14 -6.47 38.51 -0.56
CA ALA A 14 -5.36 37.58 -0.36
C ALA A 14 -4.44 37.94 0.83
N ALA A 15 -4.51 39.17 1.36
CA ALA A 15 -3.62 39.63 2.43
C ALA A 15 -4.15 39.39 3.87
N ARG A 16 -5.32 38.75 4.04
CA ARG A 16 -5.96 38.55 5.37
C ARG A 16 -6.09 37.10 5.82
N LEU A 17 -5.26 36.21 5.29
CA LEU A 17 -5.10 34.85 5.81
C LEU A 17 -3.68 34.63 6.33
N GLN A 18 -3.16 35.59 7.11
CA GLN A 18 -2.16 35.25 8.10
C GLN A 18 -2.90 34.57 9.24
N ALA A 19 -3.11 33.25 9.11
CA ALA A 19 -3.47 32.41 10.22
C ALA A 19 -2.32 32.49 11.23
N THR A 20 -2.44 33.40 12.20
CA THR A 20 -1.62 33.38 13.40
C THR A 20 -1.91 32.07 14.11
N HIS A 21 -1.05 31.08 13.88
CA HIS A 21 -0.96 29.90 14.73
C HIS A 21 -0.62 30.40 16.12
N THR A 22 -1.67 30.60 16.91
CA THR A 22 -1.56 31.01 18.30
C THR A 22 -1.17 29.74 19.04
N LEU A 23 0.14 29.53 19.17
CA LEU A 23 0.65 28.46 20.01
C LEU A 23 0.20 28.75 21.43
N LEU A 24 -0.56 27.82 22.02
CA LEU A 24 -1.01 27.94 23.40
C LEU A 24 0.22 28.03 24.32
N PRO A 25 0.19 28.90 25.35
CA PRO A 25 1.29 29.01 26.29
C PRO A 25 1.51 27.66 27.00
N PRO A 26 2.77 27.30 27.37
CA PRO A 26 3.10 26.02 28.00
C PRO A 26 2.30 25.70 29.27
N SER A 27 1.81 26.73 29.97
CA SER A 27 0.98 26.59 31.16
C SER A 27 -0.42 26.05 30.89
N GLU A 28 -0.90 26.13 29.64
CA GLU A 28 -2.20 25.60 29.18
C GLU A 28 -2.06 24.25 28.46
N MET A 29 -0.83 23.78 28.25
CA MET A 29 -0.57 22.42 27.80
C MET A 29 -0.67 21.47 29.00
N HIS A 30 -1.86 20.93 29.25
CA HIS A 30 -1.97 19.80 30.15
C HIS A 30 -1.21 18.60 29.57
N PRO A 31 -0.34 17.92 30.33
CA PRO A 31 0.21 16.64 29.92
C PRO A 31 -0.96 15.71 29.61
N ILE A 32 -1.09 15.33 28.35
CA ILE A 32 -1.96 14.22 27.98
C ILE A 32 -1.22 12.97 28.48
N GLU A 33 -1.47 12.56 29.72
CA GLU A 33 -1.27 11.15 30.09
C GLU A 33 -2.21 10.40 29.17
N PRO A 34 -1.77 9.63 28.15
CA PRO A 34 -2.69 9.10 27.14
C PRO A 34 -3.56 8.03 27.80
N PRO A 35 -4.81 8.31 28.21
CA PRO A 35 -5.67 7.30 28.77
C PRO A 35 -6.50 6.83 27.58
N ASP A 36 -6.07 5.76 26.92
CA ASP A 36 -6.54 5.30 25.59
C ASP A 36 -5.63 5.76 24.44
N LEU A 37 -4.36 5.33 24.46
CA LEU A 37 -3.56 5.26 23.25
C LEU A 37 -4.21 4.24 22.29
N ASP A 38 -5.15 4.78 21.52
CA ASP A 38 -5.74 4.34 20.27
C ASP A 38 -5.80 2.83 20.04
N TRP A 39 -7.01 2.27 20.14
CA TRP A 39 -7.37 1.01 19.49
C TRP A 39 -7.13 1.04 17.96
N HIS A 40 -6.93 2.22 17.37
CA HIS A 40 -6.41 2.40 16.01
C HIS A 40 -4.88 2.18 15.88
N LEU A 41 -4.13 2.18 16.98
CA LEU A 41 -2.70 1.87 17.09
C LEU A 41 -2.43 0.51 17.75
N ALA A 42 -3.48 -0.23 18.17
CA ALA A 42 -3.37 -1.67 18.31
C ALA A 42 -2.94 -2.16 16.94
N VAL A 43 -1.63 -2.39 16.79
CA VAL A 43 -0.95 -2.73 15.54
C VAL A 43 -1.81 -3.79 14.91
N PHE A 44 -2.59 -3.42 13.89
CA PHE A 44 -3.33 -4.38 13.09
C PHE A 44 -2.22 -5.26 12.56
N THR A 45 -2.08 -6.42 13.19
CA THR A 45 -1.15 -7.42 12.76
C THR A 45 -1.97 -8.13 11.70
N PRO A 46 -1.78 -7.80 10.41
CA PRO A 46 -2.51 -8.51 9.38
C PRO A 46 -2.33 -10.00 9.64
N PRO A 47 -3.40 -10.80 9.52
CA PRO A 47 -3.26 -12.25 9.62
C PRO A 47 -2.12 -12.68 8.72
N ASP A 48 -1.30 -13.64 9.18
CA ASP A 48 -0.08 -14.06 8.50
C ASP A 48 -0.38 -14.48 7.05
N GLU A 49 -0.20 -13.51 6.15
CA GLU A 49 -0.56 -13.60 4.74
C GLU A 49 0.67 -14.03 3.96
N TYR A 50 0.50 -15.02 3.10
CA TYR A 50 1.57 -15.53 2.27
C TYR A 50 1.14 -15.61 0.81
N LEU A 51 2.04 -15.20 -0.08
CA LEU A 51 1.97 -15.48 -1.51
C LEU A 51 2.89 -16.65 -1.83
N VAL A 52 2.30 -17.70 -2.39
CA VAL A 52 2.99 -18.95 -2.72
C VAL A 52 3.04 -19.10 -4.23
N TYR A 53 4.24 -19.34 -4.77
CA TYR A 53 4.46 -19.63 -6.18
C TYR A 53 4.86 -21.10 -6.36
N LEU A 54 4.16 -21.79 -7.26
CA LEU A 54 4.46 -23.17 -7.63
C LEU A 54 5.39 -23.21 -8.85
N LYS A 55 6.08 -24.34 -9.06
CA LYS A 55 6.84 -24.56 -10.30
C LYS A 55 5.90 -24.66 -11.52
N PRO A 56 6.37 -24.36 -12.74
CA PRO A 56 5.56 -24.47 -13.95
C PRO A 56 4.93 -25.85 -14.12
N GLY A 57 3.66 -25.89 -14.53
CA GLY A 57 2.91 -27.14 -14.74
C GLY A 57 2.39 -27.82 -13.47
N TYR A 58 2.67 -27.27 -12.28
CA TYR A 58 2.16 -27.78 -11.01
C TYR A 58 0.94 -26.97 -10.55
N THR A 59 -0.16 -27.65 -10.24
CA THR A 59 -1.43 -26.99 -9.86
C THR A 59 -1.57 -26.84 -8.35
N ILE A 60 -2.41 -25.91 -7.91
CA ILE A 60 -2.75 -25.69 -6.51
C ILE A 60 -3.42 -26.95 -5.94
N SER A 61 -4.28 -27.62 -6.72
CA SER A 61 -4.91 -28.87 -6.29
C SER A 61 -3.87 -29.98 -6.03
N GLN A 62 -2.89 -30.15 -6.94
CA GLN A 62 -1.79 -31.11 -6.75
C GLN A 62 -0.95 -30.78 -5.52
N HIS A 63 -0.67 -29.49 -5.30
CA HIS A 63 0.04 -28.99 -4.13
C HIS A 63 -0.70 -29.34 -2.83
N LEU A 64 -1.98 -28.99 -2.71
CA LEU A 64 -2.80 -29.27 -1.52
C LEU A 64 -2.92 -30.78 -1.24
N GLN A 65 -3.02 -31.58 -2.31
CA GLN A 65 -3.00 -33.05 -2.19
C GLN A 65 -1.64 -33.55 -1.66
N THR A 66 -0.53 -32.98 -2.12
CA THR A 66 0.83 -33.38 -1.75
C THR A 66 1.16 -33.08 -0.30
N ILE A 67 0.75 -31.91 0.21
CA ILE A 67 0.91 -31.58 1.63
C ILE A 67 -0.06 -32.37 2.54
N GLY A 68 -1.02 -33.10 1.97
CA GLY A 68 -1.95 -33.95 2.71
C GLY A 68 -2.93 -33.19 3.59
N LYS A 69 -3.19 -31.92 3.29
CA LYS A 69 -4.06 -31.04 4.08
C LYS A 69 -4.88 -30.15 3.15
N ASP A 70 -6.19 -30.13 3.38
CA ASP A 70 -7.05 -29.18 2.68
C ASP A 70 -6.91 -27.79 3.32
N LEU A 71 -6.25 -26.89 2.60
CA LEU A 71 -6.12 -25.48 2.97
C LEU A 71 -6.98 -24.56 2.10
N SER A 72 -7.82 -25.12 1.23
CA SER A 72 -8.71 -24.35 0.35
C SER A 72 -9.54 -23.29 1.09
N PRO A 73 -10.07 -23.54 2.31
CA PRO A 73 -10.83 -22.53 3.07
C PRO A 73 -10.01 -21.30 3.48
N HIS A 74 -8.68 -21.40 3.48
CA HIS A 74 -7.75 -20.35 3.86
C HIS A 74 -7.19 -19.56 2.65
N ILE A 75 -7.40 -20.07 1.44
CA ILE A 75 -6.96 -19.42 0.20
C ILE A 75 -7.88 -18.23 -0.07
N ARG A 76 -7.28 -17.04 -0.14
CA ARG A 76 -7.98 -15.79 -0.41
C ARG A 76 -8.11 -15.53 -1.91
N ARG A 77 -7.03 -15.77 -2.65
CA ARG A 77 -6.95 -15.58 -4.11
C ARG A 77 -6.03 -16.62 -4.72
N HIS A 78 -6.29 -16.98 -5.97
CA HIS A 78 -5.48 -17.91 -6.73
C HIS A 78 -5.44 -17.53 -8.21
N TRP A 79 -4.38 -17.94 -8.89
CA TRP A 79 -4.18 -17.75 -10.31
C TRP A 79 -3.57 -19.05 -10.88
N GLU A 80 -4.34 -19.74 -11.72
CA GLU A 80 -3.93 -21.01 -12.36
C GLU A 80 -4.10 -20.97 -13.89
N ASP A 81 -4.41 -19.81 -14.46
CA ASP A 81 -4.51 -19.67 -15.91
C ASP A 81 -3.12 -19.68 -16.52
N PHE A 82 -2.68 -20.85 -16.98
CA PHE A 82 -1.36 -21.05 -17.57
C PHE A 82 -1.19 -20.41 -18.95
N GLU A 83 -2.28 -19.91 -19.58
CA GLU A 83 -2.18 -19.13 -20.82
C GLU A 83 -1.74 -17.69 -20.53
N ILE A 84 -2.06 -17.19 -19.34
CA ILE A 84 -1.78 -15.81 -18.91
C ILE A 84 -0.58 -15.76 -17.97
N PHE A 85 -0.41 -16.77 -17.11
CA PHE A 85 0.62 -16.84 -16.10
C PHE A 85 1.56 -18.01 -16.35
N GLU A 86 2.88 -17.78 -16.28
CA GLU A 86 3.87 -18.86 -16.45
C GLU A 86 3.76 -19.93 -15.35
N ARG A 87 3.18 -19.59 -14.19
CA ARG A 87 3.15 -20.43 -12.99
C ARG A 87 1.89 -20.18 -12.17
N ALA A 88 1.37 -21.25 -11.57
CA ALA A 88 0.31 -21.14 -10.59
C ALA A 88 0.83 -20.46 -9.32
N HIS A 89 0.03 -19.56 -8.77
CA HIS A 89 0.31 -18.91 -7.49
C HIS A 89 -0.97 -18.56 -6.74
N TYR A 90 -0.87 -18.38 -5.43
CA TYR A 90 -2.03 -18.09 -4.59
C TYR A 90 -1.65 -17.32 -3.32
N ILE A 91 -2.61 -16.55 -2.82
CA ILE A 91 -2.53 -15.85 -1.52
C ILE A 91 -3.32 -16.64 -0.49
N ILE A 92 -2.70 -16.92 0.65
CA ILE A 92 -3.26 -17.71 1.74
C ILE A 92 -3.03 -17.03 3.10
N TYR A 93 -4.01 -17.12 3.98
CA TYR A 93 -3.86 -16.75 5.39
C TYR A 93 -3.63 -17.99 6.24
N LEU A 94 -2.52 -18.04 6.96
CA LEU A 94 -2.19 -19.18 7.80
C LEU A 94 -2.41 -18.85 9.27
N PRO A 95 -3.05 -19.74 10.05
CA PRO A 95 -3.30 -19.49 11.47
C PRO A 95 -2.05 -19.69 12.33
N ASP A 96 -1.08 -20.47 11.84
CA ASP A 96 0.17 -20.76 12.54
C ASP A 96 1.30 -21.20 11.59
N GLN A 97 2.52 -21.21 12.13
CA GLN A 97 3.76 -21.56 11.44
C GLN A 97 3.80 -23.02 10.94
N THR A 98 3.05 -23.94 11.54
CA THR A 98 3.04 -25.36 11.16
C THR A 98 2.52 -25.53 9.73
N TYR A 99 1.49 -24.76 9.37
CA TYR A 99 0.95 -24.78 8.02
C TYR A 99 1.92 -24.20 6.99
N LEU A 100 2.66 -23.15 7.38
CA LEU A 100 3.70 -22.58 6.53
C LEU A 100 4.83 -23.59 6.30
N ASP A 101 5.22 -24.33 7.33
CA ASP A 101 6.22 -25.38 7.23
C ASP A 101 5.74 -26.55 6.35
N LEU A 102 4.45 -26.87 6.35
CA LEU A 102 3.88 -27.88 5.43
C LEU A 102 4.00 -27.42 3.97
N ILE A 103 3.62 -26.18 3.66
CA ILE A 103 3.73 -25.60 2.32
C ILE A 103 5.20 -25.63 1.86
N ARG A 104 6.13 -25.19 2.71
CA ARG A 104 7.57 -25.13 2.40
C ARG A 104 8.24 -26.50 2.18
N ARG A 105 7.63 -27.59 2.65
CA ARG A 105 8.15 -28.96 2.45
C ARG A 105 7.83 -29.52 1.08
N ASP A 106 6.83 -28.98 0.39
CA ASP A 106 6.53 -29.43 -0.96
C ASP A 106 7.68 -29.01 -1.90
N PRO A 107 8.39 -29.96 -2.54
CA PRO A 107 9.51 -29.65 -3.42
C PRO A 107 9.09 -28.84 -4.66
N GLU A 108 7.80 -28.81 -5.00
CA GLU A 108 7.26 -28.07 -6.13
C GLU A 108 6.85 -26.63 -5.79
N VAL A 109 6.98 -26.22 -4.53
CA VAL A 109 6.91 -24.82 -4.13
C VAL A 109 8.24 -24.13 -4.46
N SER A 110 8.16 -23.07 -5.26
CA SER A 110 9.34 -22.33 -5.75
C SER A 110 9.67 -21.11 -4.88
N LEU A 111 8.66 -20.42 -4.36
CA LEU A 111 8.82 -19.20 -3.56
C LEU A 111 7.63 -19.02 -2.61
N VAL A 112 7.92 -18.53 -1.41
CA VAL A 112 6.90 -18.10 -0.44
C VAL A 112 7.28 -16.71 0.08
N ILE A 113 6.39 -15.73 -0.11
CA ILE A 113 6.57 -14.34 0.31
C ILE A 113 5.56 -14.02 1.41
N GLN A 114 5.99 -13.44 2.52
CA GLN A 114 5.11 -12.96 3.60
C GLN A 114 4.65 -11.52 3.31
N ASN A 115 3.43 -11.18 3.72
CA ASN A 115 2.82 -9.84 3.62
C ASN A 115 2.67 -9.33 2.17
N ALA A 116 2.15 -10.18 1.28
CA ALA A 116 2.13 -9.92 -0.15
C ALA A 116 1.27 -8.71 -0.57
N GLU A 117 0.14 -8.43 0.09
CA GLU A 117 -0.64 -7.23 -0.22
C GLU A 117 -0.05 -5.92 0.33
N TYR A 118 0.89 -5.99 1.28
CA TYR A 118 1.50 -4.82 1.93
C TYR A 118 2.82 -4.37 1.32
N GLN A 119 3.21 -4.89 0.15
CA GLN A 119 4.15 -4.17 -0.69
C GLN A 119 3.40 -2.97 -1.28
N ALA A 120 3.29 -1.91 -0.46
CA ALA A 120 2.94 -0.59 -0.95
C ALA A 120 3.74 -0.38 -2.23
N ILE A 121 3.00 -0.09 -3.31
CA ILE A 121 3.53 0.21 -4.63
C ILE A 121 4.53 1.35 -4.43
N SER A 122 5.76 0.96 -4.14
CA SER A 122 6.94 1.79 -4.13
C SER A 122 7.41 1.81 -5.57
N ASP A 123 6.47 2.01 -6.50
CA ASP A 123 6.85 2.39 -7.84
C ASP A 123 7.62 3.68 -7.64
N PRO A 124 8.89 3.75 -8.08
CA PRO A 124 9.56 5.03 -8.15
C PRO A 124 8.63 5.90 -8.99
N VAL A 125 8.05 6.93 -8.37
CA VAL A 125 7.30 7.95 -9.09
C VAL A 125 8.24 8.39 -10.21
N PRO A 126 7.88 8.18 -11.49
CA PRO A 126 8.77 8.56 -12.56
C PRO A 126 9.09 10.05 -12.40
N GLU A 127 10.37 10.39 -12.26
CA GLU A 127 10.88 11.77 -12.13
C GLU A 127 10.38 12.69 -13.26
N GLU A 128 9.84 12.12 -14.34
CA GLU A 128 9.22 12.87 -15.44
C GLU A 128 7.95 13.64 -15.05
N LEU A 129 7.28 13.31 -13.95
CA LEU A 129 6.12 14.08 -13.46
C LEU A 129 6.48 15.33 -12.65
N GLU A 130 7.74 15.48 -12.21
CA GLU A 130 8.20 16.71 -11.54
C GLU A 130 8.71 17.79 -12.51
N ARG A 131 9.02 17.41 -13.76
CA ARG A 131 9.30 18.38 -14.82
C ARG A 131 7.98 18.93 -15.35
N GLY A 132 7.49 19.97 -14.66
CA GLY A 132 6.36 20.79 -15.12
C GLY A 132 6.50 21.19 -16.60
N PRO A 133 5.38 21.49 -17.27
CA PRO A 133 5.36 21.74 -18.71
C PRO A 133 6.39 22.81 -19.08
N ASN A 134 7.32 22.43 -19.95
CA ASN A 134 8.33 23.33 -20.47
C ASN A 134 7.64 24.33 -21.40
N VAL A 135 7.15 25.43 -20.83
CA VAL A 135 6.48 26.49 -21.59
C VAL A 135 7.55 27.20 -22.42
N PRO A 136 7.50 27.13 -23.76
CA PRO A 136 8.45 27.84 -24.59
C PRO A 136 8.26 29.35 -24.37
N LYS A 137 9.34 30.03 -24.00
CA LYS A 137 9.38 31.49 -23.98
C LYS A 137 9.21 31.96 -25.42
N HIS A 138 8.08 32.60 -25.70
CA HIS A 138 7.91 33.34 -26.93
C HIS A 138 8.86 34.54 -26.88
N ASP A 139 9.91 34.49 -27.70
CA ASP A 139 10.76 35.64 -27.96
C ASP A 139 9.92 36.69 -28.70
N GLU A 140 9.84 37.88 -28.12
CA GLU A 140 9.19 39.06 -28.69
C GLU A 140 9.99 39.56 -29.89
N LEU A 141 9.29 39.77 -31.01
CA LEU A 141 9.77 40.46 -32.21
C LEU A 141 9.62 41.98 -32.06
#